data_AF-A0A7J5ERP2-F1
#
_entry.id   AF-A0A7J5ERP2-F1
#
_cell.length_a   1.000
_cell.length_b   1.000
_cell.length_c   1.000
_cell.angle_alpha   90.00
_cell.angle_beta   90.00
_cell.angle_gamma   90.00
#
_symmetry.space_group_name_H-M   'P 1'
#
loop_
_entity.id
_entity.type
_entity.pdbx_description
1 polymer ?
#
loop_
_entity_poly.entity_id
_entity_poly.type
_entity_poly.pdbx_seq_one_letter_code
_entity_poly.pdbx_strand_id
1 'polypeptide(L)'
;MQPASPLFSGPEATTALAPRQVSCVVRNVGTFGADTLETRAVRNADGTVNLAARAQGRLGYNVPSLYGMALGAPYFHHGKAATLEAMFSDPEWAAHATAGNPNWLLQGSDSEIAQRKADLISFLLSIDEATPEQPVPAGFDGCP
;
A
#
# COMPACT_ATOMS: atom_id res chain seq x y z
N MET A 1 18.41 10.06 18.26
CA MET A 1 17.14 10.46 18.91
C MET A 1 16.31 11.20 17.87
N GLN A 2 15.10 10.72 17.54
CA GLN A 2 14.21 11.49 16.66
C GLN A 2 13.64 12.69 17.43
N PRO A 3 13.49 13.87 16.79
CA PRO A 3 12.89 15.03 17.42
C PRO A 3 11.41 14.75 17.74
N ALA A 4 11.00 15.08 18.97
CA ALA A 4 9.61 15.08 19.35
C ALA A 4 8.88 16.15 18.55
N SER A 5 7.94 15.75 17.70
CA SER A 5 7.03 16.70 17.05
C SER A 5 5.88 17.02 18.02
N PRO A 6 5.60 18.30 18.33
CA PRO A 6 4.48 18.69 19.18
C PRO A 6 3.12 18.45 18.51
N LEU A 7 3.08 18.11 17.22
CA LEU A 7 1.85 17.81 16.49
C LEU A 7 1.29 16.41 16.79
N PHE A 8 2.10 15.51 17.36
CA PHE A 8 1.70 14.13 17.69
C PHE A 8 2.23 13.72 19.06
N SER A 9 1.66 14.27 20.14
CA SER A 9 1.98 13.94 21.53
C SER A 9 1.22 12.69 22.04
N GLY A 10 1.21 11.62 21.25
CA GLY A 10 0.62 10.33 21.63
C GLY A 10 1.68 9.23 21.77
N PRO A 11 1.48 8.23 22.65
CA PRO A 11 2.29 7.02 22.66
C PRO A 11 2.26 6.37 21.26
N GLU A 12 3.36 5.70 20.89
CA GLU A 12 3.38 4.88 19.68
C GLU A 12 2.18 3.93 19.71
N ALA A 13 1.48 3.78 18.58
CA ALA A 13 0.35 2.87 18.48
C ALA A 13 0.90 1.43 18.57
N THR A 14 1.10 0.93 19.79
CA THR A 14 1.44 -0.46 20.08
C THR A 14 0.22 -1.37 19.93
N THR A 15 -0.96 -0.78 19.75
CA THR A 15 -2.23 -1.44 19.50
C THR A 15 -2.81 -0.87 18.21
N ALA A 16 -3.35 -1.73 17.34
CA ALA A 16 -4.05 -1.29 16.14
C ALA A 16 -5.27 -0.44 16.54
N LEU A 17 -5.14 0.88 16.44
CA LEU A 17 -6.24 1.80 16.64
C LEU A 17 -6.96 1.95 15.31
N ALA A 18 -8.21 1.52 15.24
CA ALA A 18 -9.05 1.78 14.07
C ALA A 18 -9.20 3.30 13.86
N PRO A 19 -9.12 3.81 12.62
CA PRO A 19 -9.35 5.22 12.35
C PRO A 19 -10.74 5.64 12.84
N ARG A 20 -10.84 6.80 13.50
CA ARG A 20 -12.11 7.35 14.01
C ARG A 20 -13.12 7.74 12.93
N GLN A 21 -12.67 7.85 11.67
CA GLN A 21 -13.50 7.95 10.48
C GLN A 21 -12.83 7.10 9.40
N VAL A 22 -13.37 5.90 9.17
CA VAL A 22 -12.93 5.04 8.07
C VAL A 22 -13.69 5.55 6.85
N SER A 23 -13.00 6.08 5.84
CA SER A 23 -13.62 6.10 4.51
C SER A 23 -13.86 4.64 4.15
N CYS A 24 -15.11 4.21 3.97
CA CYS A 24 -15.42 2.78 3.87
C CYS A 24 -14.81 2.09 2.62
N VAL A 25 -14.10 2.86 1.79
CA VAL A 25 -13.22 2.37 0.71
C VAL A 25 -11.87 1.85 1.20
N VAL A 26 -11.42 2.24 2.40
CA VAL A 26 -10.15 1.79 2.98
C VAL A 26 -10.33 0.39 3.58
N ARG A 27 -9.79 -0.62 2.90
CA ARG A 27 -9.76 -2.01 3.38
C ARG A 27 -8.54 -2.23 4.28
N ASN A 28 -8.70 -3.07 5.31
CA ASN A 28 -7.54 -3.60 6.02
C ASN A 28 -6.82 -4.61 5.11
N VAL A 29 -5.77 -4.16 4.42
CA VAL A 29 -4.99 -4.98 3.48
C VAL A 29 -3.79 -5.66 4.12
N GLY A 30 -3.70 -5.71 5.46
CA GLY A 30 -2.62 -6.43 6.16
C GLY A 30 -1.25 -5.74 6.11
N THR A 31 -1.12 -4.55 5.50
CA THR A 31 0.04 -3.67 5.73
C THR A 31 0.17 -3.34 7.20
N PHE A 32 -0.93 -3.44 7.96
CA PHE A 32 -0.99 -3.15 9.39
C PHE A 32 -1.27 -4.39 10.28
N GLY A 33 -0.30 -4.96 11.03
CA GLY A 33 -0.56 -6.19 11.80
C GLY A 33 0.64 -7.00 12.33
N ALA A 34 0.45 -8.31 12.58
CA ALA A 34 1.54 -9.24 12.90
C ALA A 34 2.19 -9.91 11.70
N ASP A 35 1.43 -10.00 10.62
CA ASP A 35 1.79 -10.58 9.32
C ASP A 35 2.11 -9.48 8.31
N THR A 36 2.79 -8.42 8.75
CA THR A 36 2.99 -7.21 7.93
C THR A 36 3.86 -7.52 6.74
N LEU A 37 3.37 -7.16 5.56
CA LEU A 37 4.13 -7.33 4.32
C LEU A 37 5.37 -6.43 4.27
N GLU A 38 5.36 -5.32 5.01
CA GLU A 38 6.42 -4.32 4.99
C GLU A 38 7.07 -4.12 6.35
N THR A 39 8.41 -4.16 6.35
CA THR A 39 9.27 -3.82 7.48
C THR A 39 10.05 -2.54 7.21
N ARG A 40 10.47 -1.88 8.28
CA ARG A 40 11.22 -0.63 8.25
C ARG A 40 12.46 -0.75 9.12
N ALA A 41 13.55 -0.12 8.68
CA ALA A 41 14.71 0.09 9.53
C ALA A 41 14.39 1.12 10.62
N VAL A 42 14.40 0.70 11.88
CA VAL A 42 14.22 1.58 13.04
C VAL A 42 15.50 1.59 13.87
N ARG A 43 16.00 2.79 14.17
CA ARG A 43 17.12 2.95 15.10
C ARG A 43 16.58 3.02 16.52
N ASN A 44 16.96 2.05 17.34
CA ASN A 44 16.61 1.98 18.75
C ASN A 44 17.35 3.04 19.57
N ALA A 45 16.86 3.29 20.78
CA ALA A 45 17.46 4.26 21.71
C ALA A 45 18.91 3.88 22.11
N ASP A 46 19.23 2.59 22.11
CA ASP A 46 20.58 2.05 22.39
C ASP A 46 21.54 2.14 21.19
N GLY A 47 21.09 2.70 20.06
CA GLY A 47 21.89 2.87 18.84
C GLY A 47 21.84 1.69 17.87
N THR A 48 21.26 0.55 18.26
CA THR A 48 21.08 -0.61 17.37
C THR A 48 20.05 -0.31 16.27
N VAL A 49 20.16 -1.01 15.14
CA VAL A 49 19.18 -0.91 14.03
C VAL A 49 18.38 -2.21 13.96
N ASN A 50 17.07 -2.09 14.14
CA ASN A 50 16.13 -3.17 13.86
C ASN A 50 15.69 -3.07 12.39
N LEU A 51 16.09 -4.04 11.57
CA LEU A 51 15.73 -4.13 10.16
C LEU A 51 14.37 -4.82 9.92
N ALA A 52 13.79 -5.41 10.95
CA ALA A 52 12.52 -6.14 10.91
C ALA A 52 11.42 -5.47 11.74
N ALA A 53 11.58 -4.18 12.08
CA ALA A 53 10.53 -3.45 12.75
C ALA A 53 9.34 -3.31 11.79
N ARG A 54 8.13 -3.56 12.28
CA ARG A 54 6.93 -3.51 11.45
C ARG A 54 6.66 -2.08 11.00
N ALA A 55 6.26 -1.88 9.75
CA ALA A 55 5.88 -0.56 9.23
C ALA A 55 4.47 -0.14 9.70
N GLN A 56 4.26 -0.05 11.02
CA GLN A 56 2.97 0.26 11.66
C GLN A 56 2.86 1.70 12.18
N GLY A 57 1.63 2.21 12.20
CA GLY A 57 1.29 3.44 12.93
C GLY A 57 2.02 4.68 12.41
N ARG A 58 2.31 5.64 13.30
CA ARG A 58 2.96 6.94 12.99
C ARG A 58 4.29 6.80 12.23
N LEU A 59 4.95 5.64 12.32
CA LEU A 59 6.26 5.37 11.74
C LEU A 59 6.21 4.38 10.56
N GLY A 60 5.02 3.92 10.17
CA GLY A 60 4.80 3.12 8.97
C GLY A 60 4.90 3.92 7.67
N TYR A 61 4.82 3.24 6.54
CA TYR A 61 4.73 3.92 5.25
C TYR A 61 3.28 4.37 5.02
N ASN A 62 3.10 5.62 4.59
CA ASN A 62 1.80 6.07 4.10
C ASN A 62 1.46 5.30 2.82
N VAL A 63 0.17 5.05 2.59
CA VAL A 63 -0.29 4.54 1.29
C VAL A 63 0.16 5.54 0.22
N PRO A 64 0.95 5.12 -0.78
CA PRO A 64 1.43 6.03 -1.82
C PRO A 64 0.26 6.48 -2.70
N SER A 65 0.36 7.70 -3.23
CA SER A 65 -0.53 8.12 -4.31
C SER A 65 -0.29 7.24 -5.54
N LEU A 66 -1.37 6.92 -6.27
CA LEU A 66 -1.30 6.22 -7.56
C LEU A 66 -1.31 7.20 -8.75
N TYR A 67 -1.40 8.50 -8.48
CA TYR A 67 -1.31 9.53 -9.52
C TYR A 67 0.11 9.63 -10.06
N GLY A 68 0.25 9.66 -11.39
CA GLY A 68 1.52 9.85 -12.09
C GLY A 68 2.46 8.65 -12.00
N MET A 69 1.96 7.43 -11.75
CA MET A 69 2.78 6.24 -11.57
C MET A 69 3.71 5.93 -12.75
N ALA A 70 3.38 6.41 -13.95
CA ALA A 70 4.25 6.31 -15.13
C ALA A 70 5.64 6.96 -14.96
N LEU A 71 5.81 7.87 -14.00
CA LEU A 71 7.06 8.60 -13.76
C LEU A 71 7.85 8.09 -12.54
N GLY A 72 7.28 7.16 -11.78
CA GLY A 72 7.70 6.85 -10.41
C GLY A 72 8.58 5.61 -10.24
N ALA A 73 8.94 4.91 -11.31
CA ALA A 73 9.80 3.73 -11.20
C ALA A 73 11.21 4.10 -10.67
N PRO A 74 11.85 3.24 -9.85
CA PRO A 74 11.37 1.93 -9.39
C PRO A 74 10.36 2.02 -8.22
N TYR A 75 9.50 1.02 -8.13
CA TYR A 75 8.35 0.97 -7.21
C TYR A 75 8.67 0.32 -5.86
N PHE A 76 7.70 0.47 -4.93
CA PHE A 76 7.81 0.25 -3.49
C PHE A 76 8.67 1.28 -2.75
N HIS A 77 8.51 1.31 -1.43
CA HIS A 77 9.19 2.28 -0.56
C HIS A 77 10.73 2.16 -0.58
N HIS A 78 11.25 1.01 -1.00
CA HIS A 78 12.69 0.73 -1.16
C HIS A 78 13.12 0.60 -2.63
N GLY A 79 12.24 0.86 -3.61
CA GLY A 79 12.58 0.88 -5.02
C GLY A 79 13.07 -0.46 -5.59
N LYS A 80 12.52 -1.60 -5.15
CA LYS A 80 13.02 -2.93 -5.61
C LYS A 80 12.25 -3.51 -6.79
N ALA A 81 11.05 -3.02 -7.08
CA ALA A 81 10.34 -3.42 -8.29
C ALA A 81 10.68 -2.45 -9.41
N ALA A 82 11.49 -2.87 -10.38
CA ALA A 82 11.92 -2.02 -11.49
C ALA A 82 10.75 -1.60 -12.41
N THR A 83 9.72 -2.45 -12.52
CA THR A 83 8.53 -2.20 -13.33
C THR A 83 7.25 -2.64 -12.60
N LEU A 84 6.07 -2.21 -13.08
CA LEU A 84 4.80 -2.66 -12.52
C LEU A 84 4.54 -4.14 -12.86
N GLU A 85 5.02 -4.62 -14.01
CA GLU A 85 4.96 -6.03 -14.38
C GLU A 85 5.73 -6.90 -13.39
N ALA A 86 6.93 -6.47 -13.00
CA ALA A 86 7.72 -7.12 -11.96
C ALA A 86 6.99 -7.10 -10.62
N MET A 87 6.41 -5.95 -10.23
CA MET A 87 5.60 -5.82 -9.00
C MET A 87 4.46 -6.87 -8.95
N PHE A 88 3.76 -7.12 -10.06
CA PHE A 88 2.60 -8.04 -10.08
C PHE A 88 2.94 -9.49 -10.41
N SER A 89 4.15 -9.79 -10.91
CA SER A 89 4.48 -11.12 -11.43
C SER A 89 5.64 -11.81 -10.73
N ASP A 90 6.50 -11.06 -10.05
CA ASP A 90 7.58 -11.66 -9.26
C ASP A 90 7.01 -12.35 -8.00
N PRO A 91 7.32 -13.63 -7.76
CA PRO A 91 6.95 -14.31 -6.53
C PRO A 91 7.43 -13.60 -5.25
N GLU A 92 8.53 -12.83 -5.29
CA GLU A 92 9.00 -12.00 -4.15
C GLU A 92 7.91 -11.03 -3.67
N TRP A 93 7.08 -10.53 -4.59
CA TRP A 93 6.04 -9.54 -4.31
C TRP A 93 4.62 -10.13 -4.29
N ALA A 94 4.46 -11.45 -4.38
CA ALA A 94 3.13 -12.10 -4.47
C ALA A 94 2.19 -11.71 -3.32
N ALA A 95 2.74 -11.55 -2.12
CA ALA A 95 1.97 -11.15 -0.95
C ALA A 95 1.48 -9.69 -1.05
N HIS A 96 2.25 -8.79 -1.67
CA HIS A 96 1.80 -7.44 -2.00
C HIS A 96 0.70 -7.45 -3.07
N ALA A 97 0.89 -8.23 -4.14
CA ALA A 97 -0.07 -8.31 -5.23
C ALA A 97 -1.44 -8.89 -4.78
N THR A 98 -1.47 -9.69 -3.73
CA THR A 98 -2.70 -10.36 -3.21
C THR A 98 -3.22 -9.75 -1.91
N ALA A 99 -2.60 -8.67 -1.43
CA ALA A 99 -2.98 -7.97 -0.21
C ALA A 99 -4.44 -7.45 -0.29
N GLY A 100 -5.28 -7.80 0.69
CA GLY A 100 -6.68 -7.36 0.77
C GLY A 100 -7.67 -8.07 -0.14
N ASN A 101 -7.21 -8.74 -1.20
CA ASN A 101 -8.01 -9.63 -2.02
C ASN A 101 -7.12 -10.75 -2.56
N PRO A 102 -7.06 -11.92 -1.93
CA PRO A 102 -6.24 -13.01 -2.44
C PRO A 102 -6.79 -13.62 -3.73
N ASN A 103 -8.07 -13.44 -4.03
CA ASN A 103 -8.76 -14.22 -5.05
C ASN A 103 -8.61 -13.68 -6.48
N TRP A 104 -8.23 -12.40 -6.68
CA TRP A 104 -8.20 -11.82 -8.04
C TRP A 104 -7.15 -12.42 -8.98
N LEU A 105 -6.12 -13.06 -8.42
CA LEU A 105 -5.09 -13.80 -9.16
C LEU A 105 -5.22 -15.33 -9.07
N LEU A 106 -6.26 -15.85 -8.41
CA LEU A 106 -6.45 -17.30 -8.19
C LEU A 106 -7.52 -17.94 -9.09
N GLN A 107 -8.19 -17.14 -9.92
CA GLN A 107 -9.33 -17.60 -10.72
C GLN A 107 -9.08 -17.40 -12.21
N GLY A 108 -9.50 -18.36 -13.03
CA GLY A 108 -9.33 -18.34 -14.48
C GLY A 108 -8.03 -19.01 -14.96
N SER A 109 -7.86 -19.03 -16.27
CA SER A 109 -6.66 -19.49 -16.96
C SER A 109 -5.49 -18.50 -16.81
N ASP A 110 -4.27 -18.97 -17.06
CA ASP A 110 -3.06 -18.15 -17.00
C ASP A 110 -3.14 -16.92 -17.90
N SER A 111 -3.75 -17.04 -19.09
CA SER A 111 -3.94 -15.92 -20.01
C SER A 111 -4.92 -14.88 -19.47
N GLU A 112 -6.00 -15.30 -18.81
CA GLU A 112 -6.95 -14.37 -18.17
C GLU A 112 -6.34 -13.67 -16.96
N ILE A 113 -5.46 -14.34 -16.22
CA ILE A 113 -4.70 -13.72 -15.13
C ILE A 113 -3.70 -12.70 -15.68
N ALA A 114 -2.96 -13.06 -16.74
CA ALA A 114 -2.02 -12.16 -17.40
C ALA A 114 -2.72 -10.92 -17.96
N GLN A 115 -3.88 -11.08 -18.60
CA GLN A 115 -4.68 -9.96 -19.11
C GLN A 115 -5.13 -9.03 -17.98
N ARG A 116 -5.63 -9.56 -16.86
CA ARG A 116 -6.01 -8.73 -15.71
C ARG A 116 -4.85 -7.91 -15.14
N LYS A 117 -3.66 -8.48 -15.07
CA LYS A 117 -2.47 -7.73 -14.65
C LYS A 117 -2.15 -6.61 -15.64
N ALA A 118 -2.19 -6.90 -16.94
CA ALA A 118 -1.94 -5.90 -17.98
C ALA A 118 -2.98 -4.76 -17.96
N ASP A 119 -4.26 -5.08 -17.75
CA ASP A 119 -5.34 -4.10 -17.65
C ASP A 119 -5.15 -3.20 -16.42
N LEU A 120 -4.79 -3.78 -15.26
CA LEU A 120 -4.52 -2.99 -14.06
C LEU A 120 -3.29 -2.09 -14.22
N ILE A 121 -2.22 -2.59 -14.84
CA ILE A 121 -1.04 -1.77 -15.15
C ILE A 121 -1.43 -0.62 -16.07
N SER A 122 -2.20 -0.89 -17.12
CA SER A 122 -2.68 0.13 -18.07
C SER A 122 -3.53 1.19 -17.36
N PHE A 123 -4.39 0.77 -16.43
CA PHE A 123 -5.16 1.69 -15.60
C PHE A 123 -4.27 2.53 -14.69
N LEU A 124 -3.30 1.95 -13.98
CA LEU A 124 -2.40 2.71 -13.10
C LEU A 124 -1.57 3.74 -13.88
N LEU A 125 -1.12 3.39 -15.08
CA LEU A 125 -0.35 4.28 -15.94
C LEU A 125 -1.21 5.38 -16.59
N SER A 126 -2.54 5.23 -16.57
CA SER A 126 -3.46 6.23 -17.13
C SER A 126 -3.97 7.23 -16.10
N ILE A 127 -3.54 7.18 -14.84
CA ILE A 127 -3.90 8.15 -13.79
C ILE A 127 -2.85 9.27 -13.79
N ASP A 128 -3.14 10.39 -14.44
CA ASP A 128 -2.30 11.58 -14.52
C ASP A 128 -3.15 12.86 -14.50
N GLU A 129 -2.53 14.00 -14.82
CA GLU A 129 -3.16 15.32 -14.82
C GLU A 129 -4.36 15.41 -15.77
N ALA A 130 -4.29 14.72 -16.90
CA ALA A 130 -5.31 14.78 -17.94
C ALA A 130 -6.46 13.80 -17.67
N THR A 131 -6.32 12.90 -16.70
CA THR A 131 -7.37 11.94 -16.33
C THR A 131 -8.55 12.67 -15.68
N PRO A 132 -9.74 12.66 -16.30
CA PRO A 132 -10.91 13.28 -15.69
C PRO A 132 -11.32 12.50 -14.43
N GLU A 133 -11.62 13.24 -13.36
CA GLU A 133 -12.22 12.67 -12.16
C GLU A 133 -13.52 11.94 -12.50
N GLN A 134 -13.70 10.75 -11.93
CA GLN A 134 -14.94 9.99 -12.10
C GLN A 134 -16.01 10.56 -11.17
N PRO A 135 -17.22 10.88 -11.68
CA PRO A 135 -18.27 11.42 -10.83
C PRO A 135 -18.71 10.37 -9.81
N VAL A 136 -19.00 10.82 -8.59
CA VAL A 136 -19.61 9.97 -7.57
C VAL A 136 -21.00 9.54 -8.08
N PRO A 137 -21.31 8.23 -8.10
CA PRO A 137 -22.63 7.77 -8.54
C PRO A 137 -23.77 8.39 -7.73
N ALA A 138 -24.88 8.71 -8.39
CA ALA A 138 -26.05 9.27 -7.70
C ALA A 138 -26.55 8.30 -6.61
N GLY A 139 -26.73 8.82 -5.39
CA GLY A 139 -27.15 8.02 -4.24
C GLY A 139 -26.05 7.13 -3.64
N PHE A 140 -24.78 7.33 -4.01
CA PHE A 140 -23.66 6.66 -3.34
C PHE A 140 -23.61 7.09 -1.87
N ASP A 141 -23.98 6.17 -0.98
CA ASP A 141 -23.69 6.26 0.43
C ASP A 141 -22.34 5.58 0.67
N GLY A 142 -21.32 6.42 0.86
CA GLY A 142 -19.96 5.97 1.07
C GLY A 142 -19.74 5.24 2.39
N CYS A 143 -20.75 5.13 3.26
CA CYS A 143 -20.74 4.32 4.48
C CYS A 143 -22.16 3.88 4.91
N PRO A 144 -22.62 2.68 4.50
CA PRO A 144 -23.86 2.09 5.01
C PRO A 144 -23.78 1.61 6.47
#